data_AF-A0A947RGU9-F1
#
_entry.id   AF-A0A947RGU9-F1
#
_cell.length_a   1.000
_cell.length_b   1.000
_cell.length_c   1.000
_cell.angle_alpha   90.00
_cell.angle_beta   90.00
_cell.angle_gamma   90.00
#
_symmetry.space_group_name_H-M   'P 1'
#
loop_
_entity.id
_entity.type
_entity.pdbx_description
1 polymer ?
#
loop_
_entity_poly.entity_id
_entity_poly.type
_entity_poly.pdbx_seq_one_letter_code
_entity_poly.pdbx_strand_id
1 'polypeptide(L)'
;SQTTRQVRDILNSMGKQVVAVRHPMPYGELNLQKVQRFGSIDDLKKHKCTIEEMEEYEPHIVNNTIVYAGVDYEAILREAEKEADVILWDGGNNDIPFFKPDLYITIVDPHRPGHELTYYPGDENFKRADVIVFNKMDTAPSEGVEQIKRNIAEHNPTATIVYANSPTRIEDENAIRGKRVLVVEDGPTCTHGGMKIGAGTVAAEKYGASEIVNPRPYLVGSMKDTFYAYPEIGNLLPAMGYSGAQIDDLEATINNTECDVVVIGTPIDLRRLIDIEKPSVRVFYDLEVTSEPSLEEIVKAKFS
;
A
#
# COMPACT_ATOMS: atom_id res chain seq x y z
N SER A 1 5.03 1.50 -0.84
CA SER A 1 4.67 0.06 -1.01
C SER A 1 5.68 -0.88 -0.33
N GLN A 2 5.37 -2.20 -0.20
CA GLN A 2 6.33 -3.20 0.30
C GLN A 2 7.57 -3.38 -0.60
N THR A 3 7.38 -3.29 -1.92
CA THR A 3 8.47 -3.35 -2.91
C THR A 3 9.44 -2.20 -2.73
N THR A 4 8.93 -0.98 -2.55
CA THR A 4 9.78 0.20 -2.31
C THR A 4 10.63 0.03 -1.05
N ARG A 5 10.04 -0.51 0.03
CA ARG A 5 10.78 -0.77 1.27
C ARG A 5 11.88 -1.81 1.07
N GLN A 6 11.63 -2.88 0.34
CA GLN A 6 12.66 -3.88 0.05
C GLN A 6 13.79 -3.33 -0.83
N VAL A 7 13.48 -2.56 -1.88
CA VAL A 7 14.52 -1.90 -2.71
C VAL A 7 15.33 -0.94 -1.86
N ARG A 8 14.69 -0.18 -0.98
CA ARG A 8 15.35 0.68 0.00
C ARG A 8 16.28 -0.11 0.91
N ASP A 9 15.83 -1.23 1.46
CA ASP A 9 16.63 -2.08 2.35
C ASP A 9 17.88 -2.62 1.64
N ILE A 10 17.74 -3.02 0.37
CA ILE A 10 18.86 -3.44 -0.48
C ILE A 10 19.86 -2.29 -0.65
N LEU A 11 19.41 -1.10 -1.04
CA LEU A 11 20.28 0.07 -1.21
C LEU A 11 20.97 0.50 0.10
N ASN A 12 20.26 0.47 1.22
CA ASN A 12 20.83 0.74 2.54
C ASN A 12 21.90 -0.30 2.92
N SER A 13 21.69 -1.58 2.58
CA SER A 13 22.70 -2.63 2.80
C SER A 13 23.98 -2.39 1.99
N MET A 14 23.88 -1.64 0.89
CA MET A 14 25.00 -1.18 0.07
C MET A 14 25.63 0.13 0.60
N GLY A 15 25.15 0.66 1.72
CA GLY A 15 25.64 1.89 2.35
C GLY A 15 25.16 3.19 1.69
N LYS A 16 24.16 3.13 0.81
CA LYS A 16 23.60 4.32 0.13
C LYS A 16 22.61 5.05 1.04
N GLN A 17 22.62 6.37 1.01
CA GLN A 17 21.55 7.21 1.56
C GLN A 17 20.39 7.27 0.57
N VAL A 18 19.19 6.95 1.05
CA VAL A 18 18.01 6.82 0.20
C VAL A 18 16.87 7.70 0.70
N VAL A 19 16.28 8.48 -0.19
CA VAL A 19 15.00 9.16 0.05
C VAL A 19 13.94 8.65 -0.90
N ALA A 20 12.70 8.60 -0.45
CA ALA A 20 11.55 8.30 -1.28
C ALA A 20 10.89 9.59 -1.75
N VAL A 21 10.53 9.67 -3.03
CA VAL A 21 9.65 10.73 -3.56
C VAL A 21 8.32 10.07 -3.89
N ARG A 22 7.26 10.54 -3.22
CA ARG A 22 5.90 10.05 -3.40
C ARG A 22 5.09 11.03 -4.25
N HIS A 23 4.19 10.50 -5.07
CA HIS A 23 3.17 11.32 -5.72
C HIS A 23 2.35 12.06 -4.64
N PRO A 24 2.12 13.38 -4.78
CA PRO A 24 1.28 14.13 -3.87
C PRO A 24 -0.17 13.67 -4.08
N MET A 25 -0.86 13.35 -3.01
CA MET A 25 -2.32 13.33 -3.08
C MET A 25 -2.75 14.79 -2.97
N PRO A 26 -3.38 15.41 -3.99
CA PRO A 26 -3.63 16.85 -4.02
C PRO A 26 -4.81 17.26 -3.12
N TYR A 27 -4.84 16.73 -1.90
CA TYR A 27 -5.82 17.07 -0.89
C TYR A 27 -5.39 18.38 -0.21
N GLY A 28 -6.18 19.44 -0.33
CA GLY A 28 -5.94 20.71 0.35
C GLY A 28 -5.33 21.82 -0.52
N GLU A 29 -4.47 22.64 0.07
CA GLU A 29 -3.94 23.85 -0.57
C GLU A 29 -2.59 23.61 -1.25
N LEU A 30 -2.62 23.39 -2.57
CA LEU A 30 -1.44 23.03 -3.37
C LEU A 30 -0.28 24.03 -3.27
N ASN A 31 -0.57 25.32 -3.08
CA ASN A 31 0.46 26.35 -2.89
C ASN A 31 1.31 26.11 -1.63
N LEU A 32 0.73 25.52 -0.58
CA LEU A 32 1.43 25.15 0.65
C LEU A 32 2.16 23.80 0.52
N GLN A 33 1.80 23.01 -0.50
CA GLN A 33 2.34 21.68 -0.79
C GLN A 33 3.35 21.72 -1.95
N LYS A 34 4.08 22.82 -2.08
CA LYS A 34 5.10 22.96 -3.13
C LYS A 34 6.20 21.91 -2.99
N VAL A 35 6.79 21.84 -1.80
CA VAL A 35 7.79 20.85 -1.38
C VAL A 35 7.50 20.50 0.07
N GLN A 36 7.27 19.22 0.34
CA GLN A 36 7.09 18.69 1.69
C GLN A 36 8.15 17.63 1.94
N ARG A 37 8.74 17.66 3.13
CA ARG A 37 9.75 16.70 3.58
C ARG A 37 9.29 16.12 4.90
N PHE A 38 9.13 14.81 4.94
CA PHE A 38 8.70 14.05 6.11
C PHE A 38 9.86 13.18 6.59
N GLY A 39 10.40 13.52 7.76
CA GLY A 39 11.45 12.73 8.42
C GLY A 39 10.98 12.07 9.71
N SER A 40 9.80 12.44 10.20
CA SER A 40 9.25 11.99 11.48
C SER A 40 7.73 11.91 11.43
N ILE A 41 7.12 11.17 12.37
CA ILE A 41 5.66 11.06 12.49
C ILE A 41 5.01 12.41 12.76
N ASP A 42 5.71 13.32 13.47
CA ASP A 42 5.20 14.66 13.74
C ASP A 42 5.04 15.50 12.47
N ASP A 43 5.80 15.20 11.40
CA ASP A 43 5.65 15.89 10.12
C ASP A 43 4.29 15.58 9.46
N LEU A 44 3.73 14.38 9.66
CA LEU A 44 2.40 14.02 9.14
C LEU A 44 1.31 14.94 9.72
N LYS A 45 1.38 15.22 11.03
CA LYS A 45 0.48 16.16 11.71
C LYS A 45 0.71 17.59 11.26
N LYS A 46 1.97 18.01 11.18
CA LYS A 46 2.38 19.35 10.72
C LYS A 46 1.82 19.68 9.34
N HIS A 47 1.83 18.69 8.43
CA HIS A 47 1.33 18.82 7.07
C HIS A 47 -0.15 18.48 6.90
N LYS A 48 -0.85 18.13 7.98
CA LYS A 48 -2.28 17.79 8.00
C LYS A 48 -2.65 16.65 7.03
N CYS A 49 -1.82 15.62 6.98
CA CYS A 49 -2.07 14.46 6.14
C CYS A 49 -3.40 13.76 6.50
N THR A 50 -4.13 13.36 5.47
CA THR A 50 -5.29 12.46 5.52
C THR A 50 -4.87 11.03 5.89
N ILE A 51 -5.83 10.15 6.22
CA ILE A 51 -5.52 8.72 6.46
C ILE A 51 -4.82 8.09 5.27
N GLU A 52 -5.28 8.34 4.03
CA GLU A 52 -4.68 7.78 2.82
C GLU A 52 -3.24 8.28 2.60
N GLU A 53 -2.96 9.56 2.81
CA GLU A 53 -1.58 10.08 2.76
C GLU A 53 -0.71 9.43 3.84
N MET A 54 -1.23 9.25 5.06
CA MET A 54 -0.51 8.58 6.14
C MET A 54 -0.23 7.11 5.79
N GLU A 55 -1.20 6.41 5.20
CA GLU A 55 -1.06 5.03 4.69
C GLU A 55 0.11 4.87 3.71
N GLU A 56 0.41 5.91 2.95
CA GLU A 56 1.48 5.92 1.96
C GLU A 56 2.82 6.45 2.49
N TYR A 57 2.81 7.35 3.48
CA TYR A 57 4.03 8.01 3.98
C TYR A 57 4.57 7.37 5.27
N GLU A 58 3.70 7.04 6.22
CA GLU A 58 4.11 6.52 7.52
C GLU A 58 4.93 5.23 7.42
N PRO A 59 4.62 4.24 6.55
CA PRO A 59 5.44 3.04 6.42
C PRO A 59 6.89 3.31 6.00
N HIS A 60 7.16 4.42 5.31
CA HIS A 60 8.54 4.86 5.00
C HIS A 60 9.21 5.50 6.21
N ILE A 61 8.50 6.40 6.90
CA ILE A 61 9.01 7.15 8.05
C ILE A 61 9.36 6.22 9.22
N VAL A 62 8.48 5.27 9.57
CA VAL A 62 8.75 4.30 10.66
C VAL A 62 9.94 3.39 10.35
N ASN A 63 10.29 3.29 9.06
CA ASN A 63 11.43 2.57 8.59
C ASN A 63 12.70 3.43 8.50
N ASN A 64 12.67 4.70 8.89
CA ASN A 64 13.77 5.66 8.75
C ASN A 64 14.10 6.03 7.30
N THR A 65 13.10 6.05 6.42
CA THR A 65 13.23 6.60 5.07
C THR A 65 12.56 7.97 5.03
N ILE A 66 13.30 9.00 4.63
CA ILE A 66 12.74 10.33 4.43
C ILE A 66 11.84 10.30 3.19
N VAL A 67 10.66 10.92 3.30
CA VAL A 67 9.73 11.06 2.19
C VAL A 67 9.68 12.51 1.75
N TYR A 68 9.78 12.73 0.45
CA TYR A 68 9.38 13.98 -0.19
C TYR A 68 8.05 13.79 -0.92
N ALA A 69 7.21 14.82 -0.87
CA ALA A 69 5.99 14.94 -1.67
C ALA A 69 5.74 16.41 -2.01
N GLY A 70 4.77 16.66 -2.88
CA GLY A 70 4.35 18.00 -3.29
C GLY A 70 4.23 18.14 -4.79
N VAL A 71 3.86 19.35 -5.24
CA VAL A 71 3.48 19.59 -6.64
C VAL A 71 4.61 20.14 -7.52
N ASP A 72 5.71 20.64 -6.94
CA ASP A 72 6.85 21.15 -7.71
C ASP A 72 8.00 20.12 -7.70
N TYR A 73 7.97 19.24 -8.69
CA TYR A 73 8.91 18.14 -8.80
C TYR A 73 10.34 18.55 -9.11
N GLU A 74 10.54 19.68 -9.79
CA GLU A 74 11.89 20.22 -9.95
C GLU A 74 12.45 20.63 -8.59
N ALA A 75 11.68 21.38 -7.81
CA ALA A 75 12.10 21.80 -6.48
C ALA A 75 12.28 20.61 -5.52
N ILE A 76 11.38 19.62 -5.57
CA ILE A 76 11.51 18.37 -4.79
C ILE A 76 12.81 17.65 -5.14
N LEU A 77 13.10 17.48 -6.44
CA LEU A 77 14.33 16.82 -6.89
C LEU A 77 15.56 17.54 -6.32
N ARG A 78 15.60 18.87 -6.39
CA ARG A 78 16.71 19.67 -5.86
C ARG A 78 16.91 19.53 -4.36
N GLU A 79 15.84 19.37 -3.58
CA GLU A 79 15.96 19.14 -2.13
C GLU A 79 16.37 17.69 -1.82
N ALA A 80 15.78 16.70 -2.50
CA ALA A 80 16.11 15.29 -2.35
C ALA A 80 17.58 15.00 -2.67
N GLU A 81 18.11 15.61 -3.74
CA GLU A 81 19.53 15.49 -4.16
C GLU A 81 20.54 15.97 -3.09
N LYS A 82 20.12 16.76 -2.09
CA LYS A 82 21.02 17.26 -1.04
C LYS A 82 21.31 16.22 0.05
N GLU A 83 20.46 15.20 0.19
CA GLU A 83 20.51 14.26 1.31
C GLU A 83 20.44 12.78 0.93
N ALA A 84 20.38 12.46 -0.37
CA ALA A 84 20.39 11.10 -0.87
C ALA A 84 21.44 10.85 -1.96
N ASP A 85 22.00 9.64 -1.93
CA ASP A 85 22.75 9.06 -3.03
C ASP A 85 21.81 8.48 -4.10
N VAL A 86 20.63 8.00 -3.69
CA VAL A 86 19.61 7.39 -4.57
C VAL A 86 18.22 7.89 -4.20
N ILE A 87 17.45 8.27 -5.21
CA ILE A 87 16.04 8.65 -5.06
C ILE A 87 15.15 7.49 -5.49
N LEU A 88 14.28 7.03 -4.60
CA LEU A 88 13.23 6.08 -4.93
C LEU A 88 11.95 6.83 -5.28
N TRP A 89 11.62 6.88 -6.57
CA TRP A 89 10.29 7.30 -6.99
C TRP A 89 9.28 6.20 -6.66
N ASP A 90 8.33 6.49 -5.78
CA ASP A 90 7.25 5.60 -5.42
C ASP A 90 5.92 6.23 -5.87
N GLY A 91 5.53 5.93 -7.11
CA GLY A 91 4.31 6.45 -7.73
C GLY A 91 3.01 5.81 -7.21
N GLY A 92 3.11 4.77 -6.37
CA GLY A 92 1.96 3.97 -5.96
C GLY A 92 1.24 3.39 -7.19
N ASN A 93 -0.07 3.57 -7.23
CA ASN A 93 -0.92 3.28 -8.39
C ASN A 93 -1.29 4.54 -9.19
N ASN A 94 -0.78 5.71 -8.81
CA ASN A 94 -1.28 7.01 -9.26
C ASN A 94 -0.54 7.58 -10.46
N ASP A 95 0.77 7.30 -10.61
CA ASP A 95 1.55 7.96 -11.66
C ASP A 95 2.74 7.18 -12.22
N ILE A 96 3.26 7.69 -13.33
CA ILE A 96 4.59 7.36 -13.87
C ILE A 96 5.68 8.23 -13.19
N PRO A 97 6.97 7.89 -13.24
CA PRO A 97 8.01 8.74 -12.69
C PRO A 97 8.14 10.04 -13.49
N PHE A 98 8.19 11.16 -12.77
CA PHE A 98 8.45 12.48 -13.35
C PHE A 98 9.93 12.80 -13.46
N PHE A 99 10.77 11.96 -12.86
CA PHE A 99 12.20 11.93 -13.11
C PHE A 99 12.52 10.81 -14.10
N LYS A 100 13.61 10.94 -14.83
CA LYS A 100 14.10 9.83 -15.64
C LYS A 100 14.71 8.77 -14.70
N PRO A 101 14.12 7.57 -14.58
CA PRO A 101 14.67 6.55 -13.71
C PRO A 101 15.90 5.87 -14.35
N ASP A 102 16.85 5.47 -13.52
CA ASP A 102 17.94 4.58 -13.93
C ASP A 102 17.48 3.11 -13.96
N LEU A 103 16.52 2.75 -13.11
CA LEU A 103 15.89 1.43 -13.03
C LEU A 103 14.38 1.60 -12.83
N TYR A 104 13.59 0.96 -13.69
CA TYR A 104 12.13 1.05 -13.67
C TYR A 104 11.52 -0.28 -13.25
N ILE A 105 10.95 -0.33 -12.05
CA ILE A 105 10.32 -1.53 -11.48
C ILE A 105 8.80 -1.34 -11.46
N THR A 106 8.07 -2.23 -12.13
CA THR A 106 6.60 -2.23 -12.13
C THR A 106 6.06 -3.50 -11.48
N ILE A 107 5.04 -3.35 -10.66
CA ILE A 107 4.41 -4.47 -9.94
C ILE A 107 3.14 -4.87 -10.70
N VAL A 108 2.95 -6.17 -10.90
CA VAL A 108 1.72 -6.75 -11.48
C VAL A 108 1.05 -7.69 -10.48
N ASP A 109 -0.27 -7.74 -10.52
CA ASP A 109 -1.12 -8.55 -9.62
C ASP A 109 -1.83 -9.65 -10.43
N PRO A 110 -1.39 -10.92 -10.33
CA PRO A 110 -1.99 -12.04 -11.06
C PRO A 110 -3.45 -12.32 -10.72
N HIS A 111 -3.99 -11.75 -9.64
CA HIS A 111 -5.42 -11.83 -9.32
C HIS A 111 -6.28 -10.90 -10.20
N ARG A 112 -5.65 -9.98 -10.93
CA ARG A 112 -6.32 -8.99 -11.79
C ARG A 112 -5.63 -8.89 -13.16
N PRO A 113 -5.52 -9.99 -13.92
CA PRO A 113 -4.80 -10.00 -15.18
C PRO A 113 -5.49 -9.08 -16.20
N GLY A 114 -4.70 -8.35 -16.99
CA GLY A 114 -5.16 -7.33 -17.93
C GLY A 114 -5.23 -5.92 -17.34
N HIS A 115 -5.16 -5.75 -16.02
CA HIS A 115 -5.10 -4.41 -15.40
C HIS A 115 -3.83 -3.65 -15.81
N GLU A 116 -2.76 -4.39 -16.08
CA GLU A 116 -1.49 -3.87 -16.58
C GLU A 116 -1.58 -3.28 -18.00
N LEU A 117 -2.71 -3.43 -18.71
CA LEU A 117 -2.94 -2.83 -20.04
C LEU A 117 -4.19 -1.95 -20.11
N THR A 118 -5.11 -2.09 -19.16
CA THR A 118 -6.45 -1.46 -19.23
C THR A 118 -6.60 -0.23 -18.34
N TYR A 119 -5.67 -0.01 -17.40
CA TYR A 119 -5.68 1.14 -16.51
C TYR A 119 -4.51 2.07 -16.81
N TYR A 120 -4.78 3.37 -16.86
CA TYR A 120 -3.74 4.40 -16.76
C TYR A 120 -3.50 4.72 -15.27
N PRO A 121 -2.25 4.88 -14.81
CA PRO A 121 -0.98 4.79 -15.56
C PRO A 121 -0.38 3.37 -15.66
N GLY A 122 -1.10 2.34 -15.23
CA GLY A 122 -0.64 0.94 -15.24
C GLY A 122 -0.06 0.47 -16.58
N ASP A 123 -0.73 0.79 -17.69
CA ASP A 123 -0.28 0.49 -19.05
C ASP A 123 1.09 1.11 -19.39
N GLU A 124 1.29 2.37 -19.04
CA GLU A 124 2.57 3.06 -19.26
C GLU A 124 3.67 2.48 -18.38
N ASN A 125 3.37 2.23 -17.09
CA ASN A 125 4.32 1.60 -16.17
C ASN A 125 4.72 0.20 -16.66
N PHE A 126 3.79 -0.59 -17.16
CA PHE A 126 4.03 -1.96 -17.64
C PHE A 126 4.91 -1.98 -18.89
N LYS A 127 4.62 -1.12 -19.87
CA LYS A 127 5.37 -1.03 -21.13
C LYS A 127 6.78 -0.48 -20.97
N ARG A 128 7.04 0.34 -19.93
CA ARG A 128 8.32 1.00 -19.70
C ARG A 128 9.23 0.29 -18.69
N ALA A 129 8.72 -0.74 -18.02
CA ALA A 129 9.45 -1.44 -16.96
C ALA A 129 10.73 -2.11 -17.48
N ASP A 130 11.82 -1.93 -16.75
CA ASP A 130 13.01 -2.79 -16.87
C ASP A 130 12.79 -4.11 -16.15
N VAL A 131 12.02 -4.07 -15.04
CA VAL A 131 11.70 -5.21 -14.19
C VAL A 131 10.20 -5.26 -13.90
N ILE A 132 9.59 -6.41 -14.14
CA ILE A 132 8.19 -6.69 -13.80
C ILE A 132 8.14 -7.68 -12.64
N VAL A 133 7.64 -7.21 -11.49
CA VAL A 133 7.50 -8.00 -10.27
C VAL A 133 6.06 -8.55 -10.19
N PHE A 134 5.92 -9.85 -10.36
CA PHE A 134 4.68 -10.57 -10.05
C PHE A 134 4.57 -10.70 -8.53
N ASN A 135 3.56 -10.06 -7.93
CA ASN A 135 3.34 -10.11 -6.49
C ASN A 135 2.21 -11.08 -6.12
N LYS A 136 2.12 -11.48 -4.84
CA LYS A 136 1.10 -12.40 -4.29
C LYS A 136 1.11 -13.79 -4.93
N MET A 137 2.29 -14.25 -5.35
CA MET A 137 2.46 -15.53 -6.06
C MET A 137 2.06 -16.75 -5.23
N ASP A 138 2.07 -16.64 -3.90
CA ASP A 138 1.62 -17.65 -2.95
C ASP A 138 0.13 -17.98 -3.03
N THR A 139 -0.67 -17.08 -3.61
CA THR A 139 -2.13 -17.24 -3.79
C THR A 139 -2.60 -17.06 -5.24
N ALA A 140 -1.69 -16.71 -6.14
CA ALA A 140 -2.00 -16.34 -7.52
C ALA A 140 -2.58 -17.51 -8.34
N PRO A 141 -3.67 -17.30 -9.11
CA PRO A 141 -4.15 -18.28 -10.06
C PRO A 141 -3.19 -18.42 -11.24
N SER A 142 -2.88 -19.66 -11.63
CA SER A 142 -1.95 -19.94 -12.74
C SER A 142 -2.41 -19.30 -14.07
N GLU A 143 -3.71 -19.27 -14.33
CA GLU A 143 -4.28 -18.64 -15.53
C GLU A 143 -3.96 -17.14 -15.62
N GLY A 144 -4.05 -16.43 -14.49
CA GLY A 144 -3.73 -15.00 -14.41
C GLY A 144 -2.24 -14.74 -14.63
N VAL A 145 -1.38 -15.59 -14.05
CA VAL A 145 0.08 -15.53 -14.27
C VAL A 145 0.41 -15.72 -15.76
N GLU A 146 -0.16 -16.74 -16.40
CA GLU A 146 0.10 -17.03 -17.81
C GLU A 146 -0.48 -15.96 -18.75
N GLN A 147 -1.58 -15.32 -18.38
CA GLN A 147 -2.12 -14.19 -19.14
C GLN A 147 -1.17 -12.99 -19.12
N ILE A 148 -0.69 -12.60 -17.93
CA ILE A 148 0.25 -11.47 -17.83
C ILE A 148 1.56 -11.78 -18.57
N LYS A 149 2.08 -13.01 -18.49
CA LYS A 149 3.28 -13.42 -19.26
C LYS A 149 3.09 -13.26 -20.77
N ARG A 150 1.91 -13.61 -21.32
CA ARG A 150 1.60 -13.38 -22.74
C ARG A 150 1.63 -11.87 -23.05
N ASN A 151 1.06 -11.05 -22.18
CA ASN A 151 1.06 -9.60 -22.34
C ASN A 151 2.49 -9.02 -22.28
N ILE A 152 3.37 -9.55 -21.42
CA ILE A 152 4.79 -9.17 -21.39
C ILE A 152 5.45 -9.51 -22.72
N ALA A 153 5.26 -10.73 -23.23
CA ALA A 153 5.86 -11.15 -24.50
C ALA A 153 5.42 -10.27 -25.69
N GLU A 154 4.21 -9.72 -25.64
CA GLU A 154 3.67 -8.84 -26.69
C GLU A 154 4.09 -7.38 -26.54
N HIS A 155 4.10 -6.83 -25.31
CA HIS A 155 4.22 -5.39 -25.08
C HIS A 155 5.54 -4.94 -24.44
N ASN A 156 6.22 -5.83 -23.70
CA ASN A 156 7.51 -5.53 -23.07
C ASN A 156 8.40 -6.79 -22.98
N PRO A 157 8.82 -7.37 -24.12
CA PRO A 157 9.57 -8.64 -24.14
C PRO A 157 10.98 -8.55 -23.56
N THR A 158 11.46 -7.33 -23.25
CA THR A 158 12.79 -7.08 -22.69
C THR A 158 12.80 -6.98 -21.17
N ALA A 159 11.64 -6.89 -20.53
CA ALA A 159 11.56 -6.78 -19.07
C ALA A 159 12.06 -8.07 -18.38
N THR A 160 12.83 -7.89 -17.32
CA THR A 160 13.21 -8.98 -16.42
C THR A 160 12.02 -9.31 -15.52
N ILE A 161 11.66 -10.59 -15.40
CA ILE A 161 10.57 -11.04 -14.55
C ILE A 161 11.11 -11.45 -13.18
N VAL A 162 10.46 -10.96 -12.12
CA VAL A 162 10.70 -11.40 -10.73
C VAL A 162 9.38 -11.90 -10.14
N TYR A 163 9.41 -13.04 -9.45
CA TYR A 163 8.29 -13.56 -8.67
C TYR A 163 8.48 -13.25 -7.20
N ALA A 164 7.40 -12.80 -6.56
CA ALA A 164 7.37 -12.54 -5.13
C ALA A 164 6.02 -12.93 -4.52
N ASN A 165 6.09 -13.47 -3.32
CA ASN A 165 4.95 -13.65 -2.44
C ASN A 165 4.67 -12.36 -1.65
N SER A 166 3.49 -12.30 -1.06
CA SER A 166 3.09 -11.21 -0.16
C SER A 166 2.53 -11.76 1.15
N PRO A 167 3.32 -12.54 1.92
CA PRO A 167 2.81 -13.24 3.10
C PRO A 167 2.30 -12.26 4.15
N THR A 168 1.09 -12.51 4.64
CA THR A 168 0.53 -11.78 5.79
C THR A 168 1.05 -12.36 7.10
N ARG A 169 1.37 -11.47 8.05
CA ARG A 169 1.75 -11.77 9.43
C ARG A 169 0.94 -10.91 10.39
N ILE A 170 0.71 -11.37 11.62
CA ILE A 170 -0.02 -10.62 12.65
C ILE A 170 0.81 -10.46 13.92
N GLU A 171 0.55 -9.42 14.70
CA GLU A 171 1.30 -9.14 15.95
C GLU A 171 1.25 -10.30 16.95
N ASP A 172 0.10 -10.95 17.07
CA ASP A 172 -0.11 -12.13 17.92
C ASP A 172 -1.04 -13.13 17.22
N GLU A 173 -0.49 -14.29 16.87
CA GLU A 173 -1.22 -15.35 16.16
C GLU A 173 -2.40 -15.93 16.95
N ASN A 174 -2.34 -15.86 18.29
CA ASN A 174 -3.40 -16.36 19.15
C ASN A 174 -4.50 -15.32 19.38
N ALA A 175 -4.28 -14.07 18.98
CA ALA A 175 -5.23 -12.99 19.24
C ALA A 175 -6.58 -13.22 18.55
N ILE A 176 -6.63 -13.90 17.40
CA ILE A 176 -7.85 -14.02 16.57
C ILE A 176 -8.37 -15.45 16.39
N ARG A 177 -7.60 -16.46 16.78
CA ARG A 177 -7.98 -17.87 16.58
C ARG A 177 -9.30 -18.19 17.30
N GLY A 178 -10.28 -18.67 16.53
CA GLY A 178 -11.61 -19.05 17.03
C GLY A 178 -12.48 -17.86 17.48
N LYS A 179 -12.10 -16.62 17.16
CA LYS A 179 -12.82 -15.41 17.55
C LYS A 179 -13.59 -14.80 16.39
N ARG A 180 -14.67 -14.07 16.71
CA ARG A 180 -15.42 -13.24 15.77
C ARG A 180 -14.69 -11.92 15.59
N VAL A 181 -14.25 -11.61 14.38
CA VAL A 181 -13.39 -10.45 14.12
C VAL A 181 -14.07 -9.43 13.24
N LEU A 182 -13.88 -8.14 13.55
CA LEU A 182 -14.13 -7.06 12.59
C LEU A 182 -12.82 -6.82 11.83
N VAL A 183 -12.87 -6.92 10.51
CA VAL A 183 -11.71 -6.64 9.64
C VAL A 183 -11.83 -5.22 9.11
N VAL A 184 -10.80 -4.40 9.36
CA VAL A 184 -10.67 -3.04 8.81
C VAL A 184 -9.56 -3.03 7.77
N GLU A 185 -9.84 -2.57 6.55
CA GLU A 185 -8.92 -2.63 5.41
C GLU A 185 -8.65 -1.24 4.82
N ASP A 186 -7.60 -1.17 3.99
CA ASP A 186 -7.31 -0.04 3.12
C ASP A 186 -8.57 0.36 2.30
N GLY A 187 -9.03 1.59 2.55
CA GLY A 187 -10.26 2.14 1.98
C GLY A 187 -10.24 2.21 0.45
N PRO A 188 -9.28 2.93 -0.17
CA PRO A 188 -9.10 2.97 -1.62
C PRO A 188 -9.07 1.60 -2.31
N THR A 189 -8.34 0.63 -1.75
CA THR A 189 -8.24 -0.73 -2.32
C THR A 189 -9.60 -1.43 -2.39
N CYS A 190 -10.42 -1.29 -1.34
CA CYS A 190 -11.72 -1.96 -1.24
C CYS A 190 -12.88 -1.19 -1.88
N THR A 191 -12.72 0.11 -2.13
CA THR A 191 -13.75 0.94 -2.76
C THR A 191 -13.53 1.03 -4.27
N HIS A 192 -12.58 1.85 -4.71
CA HIS A 192 -12.32 2.12 -6.11
C HIS A 192 -11.36 1.11 -6.75
N GLY A 193 -10.53 0.43 -5.94
CA GLY A 193 -9.60 -0.61 -6.40
C GLY A 193 -10.26 -1.95 -6.75
N GLY A 194 -11.55 -2.11 -6.41
CA GLY A 194 -12.37 -3.27 -6.77
C GLY A 194 -12.06 -4.56 -6.02
N MET A 195 -11.23 -4.53 -4.97
CA MET A 195 -10.89 -5.72 -4.21
C MET A 195 -11.93 -6.01 -3.11
N LYS A 196 -12.49 -7.23 -3.11
CA LYS A 196 -13.46 -7.70 -2.09
C LYS A 196 -12.80 -8.34 -0.87
N ILE A 197 -11.49 -8.53 -0.91
CA ILE A 197 -10.66 -9.11 0.14
C ILE A 197 -9.38 -8.28 0.23
N GLY A 198 -8.88 -8.04 1.45
CA GLY A 198 -7.61 -7.35 1.69
C GLY A 198 -6.68 -8.17 2.59
N ALA A 199 -5.64 -7.53 3.11
CA ALA A 199 -4.63 -8.18 3.94
C ALA A 199 -5.22 -8.68 5.26
N GLY A 200 -6.13 -7.90 5.85
CA GLY A 200 -6.89 -8.25 7.05
C GLY A 200 -7.75 -9.50 6.86
N THR A 201 -8.48 -9.59 5.75
CA THR A 201 -9.33 -10.75 5.42
C THR A 201 -8.49 -12.01 5.24
N VAL A 202 -7.41 -11.92 4.46
CA VAL A 202 -6.47 -13.04 4.24
C VAL A 202 -5.84 -13.50 5.56
N ALA A 203 -5.47 -12.57 6.44
CA ALA A 203 -4.94 -12.90 7.76
C ALA A 203 -6.01 -13.55 8.67
N ALA A 204 -7.23 -13.01 8.70
CA ALA A 204 -8.32 -13.56 9.50
C ALA A 204 -8.59 -15.04 9.16
N GLU A 205 -8.64 -15.36 7.86
CA GLU A 205 -8.81 -16.74 7.39
C GLU A 205 -7.59 -17.61 7.72
N LYS A 206 -6.38 -17.15 7.39
CA LYS A 206 -5.12 -17.88 7.62
C LYS A 206 -4.92 -18.28 9.08
N TYR A 207 -5.23 -17.38 10.02
CA TYR A 207 -5.03 -17.60 11.45
C TYR A 207 -6.26 -18.15 12.18
N GLY A 208 -7.32 -18.48 11.42
CA GLY A 208 -8.45 -19.25 11.92
C GLY A 208 -9.43 -18.46 12.78
N ALA A 209 -9.76 -17.22 12.40
CA ALA A 209 -10.93 -16.52 12.93
C ALA A 209 -12.20 -17.35 12.69
N SER A 210 -13.15 -17.33 13.63
CA SER A 210 -14.38 -18.11 13.51
C SER A 210 -15.40 -17.43 12.58
N GLU A 211 -15.36 -16.11 12.49
CA GLU A 211 -16.30 -15.30 11.71
C GLU A 211 -15.67 -13.94 11.38
N ILE A 212 -15.84 -13.45 10.16
CA ILE A 212 -15.64 -12.03 9.81
C ILE A 212 -17.00 -11.33 9.94
N VAL A 213 -17.15 -10.51 10.98
CA VAL A 213 -18.40 -9.84 11.37
C VAL A 213 -18.80 -8.81 10.34
N ASN A 214 -20.06 -8.84 9.90
CA ASN A 214 -20.62 -7.84 9.00
C ASN A 214 -20.85 -6.50 9.73
N PRO A 215 -20.19 -5.39 9.35
CA PRO A 215 -20.32 -4.10 10.02
C PRO A 215 -21.62 -3.35 9.66
N ARG A 216 -22.38 -3.78 8.64
CA ARG A 216 -23.56 -3.07 8.12
C ARG A 216 -24.61 -2.68 9.18
N PRO A 217 -24.93 -3.52 10.17
CA PRO A 217 -25.87 -3.14 11.23
C PRO A 217 -25.38 -1.99 12.14
N TYR A 218 -24.08 -1.71 12.13
CA TYR A 218 -23.40 -0.83 13.09
C TYR A 218 -22.87 0.47 12.46
N LEU A 219 -23.07 0.67 11.16
CA LEU A 219 -22.55 1.82 10.42
C LEU A 219 -23.09 3.14 10.97
N VAL A 220 -22.19 4.11 11.11
CA VAL A 220 -22.49 5.49 11.55
C VAL A 220 -22.15 6.48 10.44
N GLY A 221 -22.95 7.54 10.32
CA GLY A 221 -22.70 8.67 9.42
C GLY A 221 -22.29 8.27 8.00
N SER A 222 -21.16 8.82 7.56
CA SER A 222 -20.57 8.66 6.22
C SER A 222 -20.20 7.21 5.86
N MET A 223 -20.09 6.32 6.84
CA MET A 223 -19.90 4.88 6.57
C MET A 223 -21.14 4.27 5.92
N LYS A 224 -22.36 4.74 6.26
CA LYS A 224 -23.59 4.31 5.58
C LYS A 224 -23.55 4.66 4.09
N ASP A 225 -23.11 5.87 3.78
CA ASP A 225 -23.01 6.36 2.41
C ASP A 225 -21.97 5.57 1.61
N THR A 226 -20.83 5.24 2.25
CA THR A 226 -19.79 4.39 1.65
C THR A 226 -20.37 3.01 1.29
N PHE A 227 -21.04 2.36 2.21
CA PHE A 227 -21.64 1.03 1.98
C PHE A 227 -22.86 1.04 1.04
N TYR A 228 -23.47 2.21 0.82
CA TYR A 228 -24.49 2.43 -0.20
C TYR A 228 -23.87 2.59 -1.59
N ALA A 229 -22.79 3.39 -1.70
CA ALA A 229 -22.06 3.61 -2.95
C ALA A 229 -21.34 2.34 -3.44
N TYR A 230 -20.84 1.51 -2.52
CA TYR A 230 -20.11 0.28 -2.82
C TYR A 230 -20.81 -0.93 -2.14
N PRO A 231 -21.94 -1.40 -2.69
CA PRO A 231 -22.72 -2.49 -2.09
C PRO A 231 -21.96 -3.84 -2.06
N GLU A 232 -20.94 -4.00 -2.90
CA GLU A 232 -20.22 -5.24 -3.14
C GLU A 232 -18.99 -5.47 -2.23
N ILE A 233 -18.70 -4.57 -1.29
CA ILE A 233 -17.52 -4.62 -0.39
C ILE A 233 -17.50 -5.85 0.53
N GLY A 234 -18.65 -6.50 0.75
CA GLY A 234 -18.74 -7.66 1.63
C GLY A 234 -18.75 -7.27 3.12
N ASN A 235 -18.06 -8.07 3.95
CA ASN A 235 -18.06 -7.92 5.41
C ASN A 235 -16.85 -7.13 5.96
N LEU A 236 -15.92 -6.69 5.13
CA LEU A 236 -14.82 -5.84 5.59
C LEU A 236 -15.28 -4.38 5.76
N LEU A 237 -14.62 -3.65 6.65
CA LEU A 237 -14.84 -2.23 6.90
C LEU A 237 -13.73 -1.41 6.22
N PRO A 238 -14.01 -0.58 5.20
CA PRO A 238 -13.00 0.28 4.60
C PRO A 238 -12.61 1.42 5.56
N ALA A 239 -11.32 1.68 5.75
CA ALA A 239 -10.79 2.76 6.57
C ALA A 239 -10.94 4.13 5.85
N MET A 240 -12.14 4.68 5.86
CA MET A 240 -12.43 5.99 5.27
C MET A 240 -12.09 7.12 6.26
N GLY A 241 -11.29 8.11 5.86
CA GLY A 241 -10.82 9.15 6.77
C GLY A 241 -10.25 10.40 6.11
N TYR A 242 -10.93 10.93 5.10
CA TYR A 242 -10.52 12.17 4.40
C TYR A 242 -10.84 13.44 5.19
N SER A 243 -11.64 13.34 6.27
CA SER A 243 -12.00 14.46 7.14
C SER A 243 -12.20 14.00 8.58
N GLY A 244 -12.11 14.92 9.55
CA GLY A 244 -12.32 14.59 10.96
C GLY A 244 -13.66 13.90 11.24
N ALA A 245 -14.74 14.35 10.59
CA ALA A 245 -16.05 13.71 10.74
C ALA A 245 -16.07 12.25 10.23
N GLN A 246 -15.33 11.93 9.16
CA GLN A 246 -15.22 10.56 8.69
C GLN A 246 -14.40 9.67 9.64
N ILE A 247 -13.38 10.25 10.28
CA ILE A 247 -12.59 9.57 11.30
C ILE A 247 -13.48 9.24 12.51
N ASP A 248 -14.28 10.20 12.98
CA ASP A 248 -15.23 10.01 14.08
C ASP A 248 -16.28 8.93 13.73
N ASP A 249 -16.81 8.95 12.50
CA ASP A 249 -17.75 7.93 12.01
C ASP A 249 -17.13 6.53 11.93
N LEU A 250 -15.87 6.43 11.51
CA LEU A 250 -15.11 5.18 11.45
C LEU A 250 -14.89 4.62 12.85
N GLU A 251 -14.44 5.45 13.80
CA GLU A 251 -14.26 5.10 15.21
C GLU A 251 -15.57 4.59 15.82
N ALA A 252 -16.64 5.36 15.68
CA ALA A 252 -17.95 4.99 16.21
C ALA A 252 -18.47 3.68 15.59
N THR A 253 -18.25 3.46 14.29
CA THR A 253 -18.64 2.21 13.61
C THR A 253 -17.87 1.01 14.16
N ILE A 254 -16.55 1.14 14.36
CA ILE A 254 -15.70 0.09 14.95
C ILE A 254 -16.17 -0.22 16.38
N ASN A 255 -16.40 0.81 17.21
CA ASN A 255 -16.79 0.65 18.60
C ASN A 255 -18.23 0.14 18.77
N ASN A 256 -19.14 0.42 17.83
CA ASN A 256 -20.48 -0.16 17.83
C ASN A 256 -20.53 -1.62 17.33
N THR A 257 -19.58 -2.05 16.50
CA THR A 257 -19.62 -3.38 15.90
C THR A 257 -19.37 -4.48 16.92
N GLU A 258 -20.35 -5.38 17.13
CA GLU A 258 -20.22 -6.51 18.05
C GLU A 258 -19.28 -7.60 17.51
N CYS A 259 -18.01 -7.52 17.90
CA CYS A 259 -16.95 -8.48 17.61
C CYS A 259 -16.05 -8.67 18.84
N ASP A 260 -15.27 -9.74 18.86
CA ASP A 260 -14.33 -10.04 19.94
C ASP A 260 -13.00 -9.28 19.78
N VAL A 261 -12.56 -9.08 18.53
CA VAL A 261 -11.27 -8.45 18.17
C VAL A 261 -11.40 -7.67 16.86
N VAL A 262 -10.71 -6.53 16.78
CA VAL A 262 -10.56 -5.75 15.55
C VAL A 262 -9.22 -6.09 14.86
N VAL A 263 -9.28 -6.54 13.61
CA VAL A 263 -8.11 -6.83 12.77
C VAL A 263 -7.83 -5.61 11.90
N ILE A 264 -6.68 -4.97 12.13
CA ILE A 264 -6.24 -3.78 11.40
C ILE A 264 -5.39 -4.23 10.20
N GLY A 265 -6.01 -4.30 9.03
CA GLY A 265 -5.40 -4.65 7.74
C GLY A 265 -4.84 -3.45 6.96
N THR A 266 -4.98 -2.23 7.50
CA THR A 266 -4.46 -1.00 6.88
C THR A 266 -2.92 -0.93 6.89
N PRO A 267 -2.30 -0.19 5.95
CA PRO A 267 -0.86 0.05 5.95
C PRO A 267 -0.33 0.70 7.25
N ILE A 268 -1.14 1.55 7.89
CA ILE A 268 -0.82 2.20 9.17
C ILE A 268 -1.45 1.49 10.36
N ASP A 269 -0.97 1.86 11.55
CA ASP A 269 -1.62 1.47 12.79
C ASP A 269 -2.76 2.45 13.13
N LEU A 270 -4.01 2.06 12.84
CA LEU A 270 -5.20 2.89 13.11
C LEU A 270 -5.33 3.32 14.57
N ARG A 271 -4.74 2.57 15.52
CA ARG A 271 -4.74 2.92 16.95
C ARG A 271 -4.02 4.24 17.25
N ARG A 272 -3.26 4.79 16.28
CA ARG A 272 -2.63 6.12 16.38
C ARG A 272 -3.57 7.27 16.06
N LEU A 273 -4.71 6.96 15.44
CA LEU A 273 -5.66 7.94 14.90
C LEU A 273 -7.01 7.91 15.60
N ILE A 274 -7.47 6.72 15.99
CA ILE A 274 -8.78 6.50 16.62
C ILE A 274 -8.64 5.65 17.88
N ASP A 275 -9.57 5.83 18.81
CA ASP A 275 -9.66 5.01 20.03
C ASP A 275 -10.49 3.75 19.76
N ILE A 276 -9.83 2.59 19.77
CA ILE A 276 -10.48 1.29 19.58
C ILE A 276 -10.63 0.64 20.94
N GLU A 277 -11.86 0.64 21.48
CA GLU A 277 -12.16 0.13 22.83
C GLU A 277 -12.01 -1.39 22.95
N LYS A 278 -12.05 -2.09 21.81
CA LYS A 278 -11.94 -3.55 21.72
C LYS A 278 -10.48 -3.98 21.57
N PRO A 279 -10.12 -5.22 21.98
CA PRO A 279 -8.82 -5.79 21.63
C PRO A 279 -8.59 -5.68 20.12
N SER A 280 -7.41 -5.25 19.73
CA SER A 280 -7.06 -5.04 18.32
C SER A 280 -5.69 -5.63 17.99
N VAL A 281 -5.56 -6.18 16.80
CA VAL A 281 -4.32 -6.77 16.28
C VAL A 281 -4.01 -6.18 14.92
N ARG A 282 -2.73 -5.85 14.69
CA ARG A 282 -2.28 -5.36 13.38
C ARG A 282 -1.83 -6.50 12.48
N VAL A 283 -2.18 -6.38 11.20
CA VAL A 283 -1.66 -7.20 10.11
C VAL A 283 -0.53 -6.45 9.42
N PHE A 284 0.52 -7.18 9.08
CA PHE A 284 1.60 -6.70 8.23
C PHE A 284 1.77 -7.63 7.05
N TYR A 285 2.39 -7.10 6.01
CA TYR A 285 2.74 -7.81 4.80
C TYR A 285 4.02 -7.20 4.24
N ASP A 286 4.91 -8.09 3.83
CA ASP A 286 6.23 -7.75 3.34
C ASP A 286 6.47 -8.52 2.03
N LEU A 287 7.35 -8.01 1.16
CA LEU A 287 7.66 -8.64 -0.11
C LEU A 287 8.65 -9.78 0.09
N GLU A 288 8.30 -10.99 -0.33
CA GLU A 288 9.18 -12.15 -0.29
C GLU A 288 9.51 -12.58 -1.73
N VAL A 289 10.70 -12.22 -2.23
CA VAL A 289 11.15 -12.61 -3.57
C VAL A 289 11.50 -14.09 -3.59
N THR A 290 10.96 -14.83 -4.57
CA THR A 290 11.06 -16.29 -4.67
C THR A 290 11.74 -16.79 -5.94
N SER A 291 12.18 -15.87 -6.81
CA SER A 291 12.80 -16.21 -8.09
C SER A 291 14.20 -15.66 -8.24
N GLU A 292 14.93 -16.26 -9.19
CA GLU A 292 16.17 -15.70 -9.74
C GLU A 292 15.96 -15.20 -11.19
N PRO A 293 16.55 -14.06 -11.57
CA PRO A 293 17.34 -13.18 -10.72
C PRO A 293 16.47 -12.49 -9.65
N SER A 294 17.03 -12.28 -8.47
CA SER A 294 16.33 -11.59 -7.39
C SER A 294 16.33 -10.06 -7.59
N LEU A 295 15.42 -9.35 -6.89
CA LEU A 295 15.49 -7.87 -6.86
C LEU A 295 16.81 -7.37 -6.29
N GLU A 296 17.40 -8.09 -5.34
CA GLU A 296 18.68 -7.73 -4.75
C GLU A 296 19.82 -7.77 -5.77
N GLU A 297 19.89 -8.84 -6.58
CA GLU A 297 20.88 -8.95 -7.65
C GLU A 297 20.74 -7.83 -8.68
N ILE A 298 19.51 -7.55 -9.12
CA ILE A 298 19.23 -6.52 -10.13
C ILE A 298 19.60 -5.13 -9.61
N VAL A 299 19.17 -4.78 -8.38
CA VAL A 299 19.46 -3.47 -7.78
C VAL A 299 20.96 -3.33 -7.52
N LYS A 300 21.63 -4.36 -7.00
CA LYS A 300 23.08 -4.33 -6.79
C LYS A 300 23.83 -4.16 -8.11
N ALA A 301 23.48 -4.91 -9.15
CA ALA A 301 24.13 -4.78 -10.46
C ALA A 301 23.98 -3.38 -11.07
N LYS A 302 22.89 -2.69 -10.76
CA LYS A 302 22.63 -1.35 -11.30
C LYS A 302 23.31 -0.23 -10.52
N PHE A 303 23.37 -0.33 -9.19
CA PHE A 303 23.78 0.76 -8.29
C PHE A 303 25.10 0.49 -7.52
N SER A 304 25.80 -0.60 -7.84
CA SER A 304 27.15 -0.90 -7.34
C SER A 304 28.18 0.13 -7.80
#